data_AF-A0A3N4RPP1-F1
#
_entry.id   AF-A0A3N4RPP1-F1
#
_cell.length_a   1.000
_cell.length_b   1.000
_cell.length_c   1.000
_cell.angle_alpha   90.00
_cell.angle_beta   90.00
_cell.angle_gamma   90.00
#
_symmetry.space_group_name_H-M   'P 1'
#
loop_
_entity.id
_entity.type
_entity.pdbx_description
1 polymer ?
#
loop_
_entity_poly.entity_id
_entity_poly.type
_entity_poly.pdbx_seq_one_letter_code
_entity_poly.pdbx_strand_id
1 'polypeptide(L)'
;MIATRSYTLIPREEAVRRLADTLADRTEYLITIPPGIGPQLAAGLDRVERWTALLDVGAPEVLSTGDLGAFQQAHGLVPVGGVLIVPKTVPHQAVSKLVRQRIPADGSQDVLLITDRNGAPTYWPLLLVDAVDRVDPILAAQLRANSLPTPA
;
A
#
# COMPACT_ATOMS: atom_id res chain seq x y z
N MET A 1 -2.66 21.27 -15.62
CA MET A 1 -3.07 19.95 -16.18
C MET A 1 -3.87 19.24 -15.09
N ILE A 2 -5.15 18.96 -15.35
CA ILE A 2 -6.00 18.21 -14.41
C ILE A 2 -5.67 16.74 -14.65
N ALA A 3 -5.00 16.08 -13.70
CA ALA A 3 -4.79 14.64 -13.79
C ALA A 3 -6.16 13.96 -13.86
N THR A 4 -6.40 13.21 -14.92
CA THR A 4 -7.62 12.42 -15.11
C THR A 4 -7.74 11.47 -13.92
N ARG A 5 -8.70 11.73 -13.04
CA ARG A 5 -8.97 10.94 -11.84
C ARG A 5 -9.46 9.56 -12.28
N SER A 6 -8.55 8.59 -12.30
CA SER A 6 -8.82 7.22 -12.74
C SER A 6 -9.06 6.32 -11.54
N TYR A 7 -10.22 5.66 -11.51
CA TYR A 7 -10.45 4.44 -10.75
C TYR A 7 -10.84 3.33 -11.73
N THR A 8 -10.37 2.11 -11.48
CA THR A 8 -10.70 0.94 -12.28
C THR A 8 -10.59 -0.30 -11.40
N LEU A 9 -11.46 -1.29 -11.66
CA LEU A 9 -11.24 -2.64 -11.18
C LEU A 9 -10.23 -3.31 -12.11
N ILE A 10 -9.23 -3.96 -11.54
CA ILE A 10 -8.25 -4.77 -12.29
C ILE A 10 -8.23 -6.19 -11.71
N PRO A 11 -7.88 -7.21 -12.51
CA PRO A 11 -7.66 -8.54 -11.98
C PRO A 11 -6.62 -8.53 -10.86
N ARG A 12 -6.86 -9.31 -9.80
CA ARG A 12 -5.94 -9.43 -8.67
C ARG A 12 -4.52 -9.80 -9.12
N GLU A 13 -4.40 -10.71 -10.08
CA GLU A 13 -3.10 -11.10 -10.63
C GLU A 13 -2.36 -9.93 -11.29
N GLU A 14 -3.08 -9.03 -11.96
CA GLU A 14 -2.46 -7.83 -12.54
C GLU A 14 -1.96 -6.88 -11.45
N ALA A 15 -2.72 -6.70 -10.38
CA ALA A 15 -2.30 -5.91 -9.21
C ALA A 15 -1.02 -6.49 -8.57
N VAL A 16 -0.97 -7.81 -8.39
CA VAL A 16 0.19 -8.53 -7.87
C VAL A 16 1.42 -8.34 -8.77
N ARG A 17 1.24 -8.47 -10.09
CA ARG A 17 2.31 -8.24 -11.06
C ARG A 17 2.86 -6.81 -10.97
N ARG A 18 1.98 -5.79 -10.95
CA ARG A 18 2.40 -4.38 -10.83
C ARG A 18 3.20 -4.14 -9.55
N LEU A 19 2.76 -4.68 -8.41
CA LEU A 19 3.49 -4.56 -7.16
C LEU A 19 4.85 -5.27 -7.21
N ALA A 20 4.94 -6.43 -7.86
CA ALA A 20 6.20 -7.15 -8.02
C ALA A 20 7.19 -6.35 -8.90
N ASP A 21 6.71 -5.74 -9.98
CA ASP A 21 7.50 -4.87 -10.84
C ASP A 21 8.00 -3.65 -10.03
N THR A 22 7.14 -2.99 -9.26
CA THR A 22 7.53 -1.87 -8.37
C THR A 22 8.58 -2.30 -7.33
N LEU A 23 8.44 -3.48 -6.72
CA LEU A 23 9.42 -4.03 -5.77
C LEU A 23 10.80 -4.26 -6.42
N ALA A 24 10.82 -4.71 -7.67
CA ALA A 24 12.05 -4.93 -8.42
C ALA A 24 12.73 -3.62 -8.81
N ASP A 25 11.96 -2.64 -9.28
CA ASP A 25 12.48 -1.37 -9.81
C ASP A 25 12.91 -0.39 -8.73
N ARG A 26 12.33 -0.47 -7.51
CA ARG A 26 12.66 0.40 -6.35
C ARG A 26 12.52 1.90 -6.63
N THR A 27 11.67 2.26 -7.59
CA THR A 27 11.41 3.64 -8.03
C THR A 27 10.25 4.29 -7.27
N GLU A 28 9.49 3.51 -6.50
CA GLU A 28 8.30 3.95 -5.78
C GLU A 28 8.33 3.48 -4.33
N TYR A 29 7.64 4.20 -3.46
CA TYR A 29 7.30 3.76 -2.12
C TYR A 29 6.04 2.89 -2.17
N LEU A 30 6.08 1.76 -1.49
CA LEU A 30 4.95 0.87 -1.23
C LEU A 30 4.54 0.99 0.23
N ILE A 31 3.38 1.59 0.49
CA ILE A 31 2.89 1.83 1.86
C ILE A 31 1.74 0.86 2.13
N THR A 32 1.81 0.09 3.22
CA THR A 32 0.70 -0.80 3.58
C THR A 32 -0.51 -0.03 4.09
N ILE A 33 -1.71 -0.50 3.74
CA ILE A 33 -2.97 0.05 4.20
C ILE A 33 -3.67 -1.04 5.02
N PRO A 34 -3.60 -0.99 6.36
CA PRO A 34 -4.40 -1.85 7.21
C PRO A 34 -5.89 -1.53 7.10
N PRO A 35 -6.79 -2.53 7.23
CA PRO A 35 -8.22 -2.29 7.32
C PRO A 35 -8.56 -1.27 8.43
N GLY A 36 -9.44 -0.33 8.12
CA GLY A 36 -9.88 0.72 9.05
C GLY A 36 -8.97 1.96 9.16
N ILE A 37 -7.77 1.93 8.58
CA ILE A 37 -6.83 3.08 8.60
C ILE A 37 -7.04 4.04 7.41
N GLY A 38 -7.74 3.60 6.36
CA GLY A 38 -8.04 4.39 5.16
C GLY A 38 -8.50 5.82 5.42
N PRO A 39 -9.51 6.09 6.27
CA PRO A 39 -9.96 7.46 6.55
C PRO A 39 -8.86 8.37 7.12
N GLN A 40 -7.94 7.82 7.92
CA GLN A 40 -6.83 8.59 8.50
C GLN A 40 -5.76 8.90 7.44
N LEU A 41 -5.51 7.97 6.52
CA LEU A 41 -4.62 8.19 5.37
C LEU A 41 -5.20 9.20 4.38
N ALA A 42 -6.51 9.16 4.13
CA ALA A 42 -7.19 10.04 3.19
C ALA A 42 -6.90 11.53 3.45
N ALA A 43 -6.88 11.95 4.73
CA ALA A 43 -6.56 13.32 5.12
C ALA A 43 -5.12 13.76 4.76
N GLY A 44 -4.21 12.80 4.60
CA GLY A 44 -2.83 13.04 4.16
C GLY A 44 -2.63 12.93 2.65
N LEU A 45 -3.47 12.16 1.96
CA LEU A 45 -3.36 11.90 0.52
C LEU A 45 -3.57 13.16 -0.34
N ASP A 46 -4.38 14.13 0.11
CA ASP A 46 -4.52 15.43 -0.55
C ASP A 46 -3.19 16.20 -0.66
N ARG A 47 -2.21 15.88 0.18
CA ARG A 47 -0.88 16.52 0.21
C ARG A 47 0.17 15.75 -0.58
N VAL A 48 -0.20 14.61 -1.15
CA VAL A 48 0.66 13.76 -1.96
C VAL A 48 0.17 13.90 -3.40
N GLU A 49 0.94 14.61 -4.23
CA GLU A 49 0.50 14.98 -5.58
C GLU A 49 0.27 13.80 -6.52
N ARG A 50 0.96 12.67 -6.28
CA ARG A 50 0.87 11.46 -7.10
C ARG A 50 0.88 10.22 -6.22
N TRP A 51 -0.18 9.44 -6.30
CA TRP A 51 -0.30 8.15 -5.64
C TRP A 51 -1.29 7.27 -6.40
N THR A 52 -1.19 5.96 -6.20
CA THR A 52 -2.18 4.98 -6.62
C THR A 52 -2.42 4.01 -5.48
N ALA A 53 -3.68 3.79 -5.10
CA ALA A 53 -4.06 2.76 -4.15
C ALA A 53 -4.49 1.49 -4.89
N LEU A 54 -4.00 0.34 -4.44
CA LEU A 54 -4.49 -0.98 -4.79
C LEU A 54 -5.22 -1.54 -3.58
N LEU A 55 -6.54 -1.58 -3.67
CA LEU A 55 -7.47 -1.82 -2.59
C LEU A 55 -8.12 -3.19 -2.75
N ASP A 56 -7.95 -4.03 -1.73
CA ASP A 56 -8.29 -5.46 -1.74
C ASP A 56 -9.24 -5.82 -0.60
N VAL A 57 -10.25 -6.61 -0.95
CA VAL A 57 -11.27 -7.16 -0.06
C VAL A 57 -11.32 -8.69 -0.11
N GLY A 58 -10.34 -9.33 -0.75
CA GLY A 58 -10.32 -10.79 -0.98
C GLY A 58 -11.11 -11.22 -2.22
N ALA A 59 -11.46 -10.29 -3.11
CA ALA A 59 -12.17 -10.57 -4.36
C ALA A 59 -11.18 -10.90 -5.51
N PRO A 60 -11.66 -11.51 -6.62
CA PRO A 60 -10.86 -11.72 -7.82
C PRO A 60 -10.37 -10.43 -8.49
N GLU A 61 -11.02 -9.29 -8.19
CA GLU A 61 -10.67 -7.97 -8.69
C GLU A 61 -10.25 -7.05 -7.54
N VAL A 62 -9.32 -6.15 -7.86
CA VAL A 62 -8.73 -5.15 -6.96
C VAL A 62 -9.09 -3.78 -7.48
N LEU A 63 -9.51 -2.89 -6.59
CA LEU A 63 -9.74 -1.50 -6.96
C LEU A 63 -8.40 -0.78 -7.05
N SER A 64 -8.05 -0.33 -8.26
CA SER A 64 -6.94 0.58 -8.51
C SER A 64 -7.48 1.99 -8.63
N THR A 65 -7.00 2.92 -7.80
CA THR A 65 -7.48 4.30 -7.81
C THR A 65 -6.38 5.31 -7.47
N GLY A 66 -6.34 6.41 -8.20
CA GLY A 66 -5.64 7.65 -7.80
C GLY A 66 -6.60 8.76 -7.37
N ASP A 67 -7.90 8.44 -7.26
CA ASP A 67 -8.95 9.37 -6.87
C ASP A 67 -9.27 9.26 -5.38
N LEU A 68 -9.20 10.38 -4.67
CA LEU A 68 -9.45 10.45 -3.23
C LEU A 68 -10.90 10.11 -2.88
N GLY A 69 -11.87 10.52 -3.72
CA GLY A 69 -13.28 10.24 -3.48
C GLY A 69 -13.56 8.74 -3.52
N ALA A 70 -13.07 8.05 -4.56
CA ALA A 70 -13.17 6.59 -4.67
C ALA A 70 -12.45 5.87 -3.53
N PHE A 71 -11.27 6.34 -3.12
CA PHE A 71 -10.54 5.81 -1.97
C PHE A 71 -11.35 5.92 -0.67
N GLN A 72 -11.90 7.11 -0.38
CA GLN A 72 -12.72 7.35 0.80
C GLN A 72 -14.01 6.51 0.80
N GLN A 73 -14.69 6.43 -0.35
CA GLN A 73 -15.91 5.63 -0.49
C GLN A 73 -15.64 4.13 -0.26
N ALA A 74 -14.58 3.58 -0.83
CA ALA A 74 -14.22 2.17 -0.65
C ALA A 74 -14.03 1.82 0.84
N HIS A 75 -13.27 2.65 1.56
CA HIS A 75 -13.05 2.48 3.00
C HIS A 75 -14.27 2.80 3.88
N GLY A 76 -15.24 3.56 3.38
CA GLY A 76 -16.49 3.85 4.07
C GLY A 76 -17.53 2.71 3.96
N LEU A 77 -17.44 1.89 2.91
CA LEU A 77 -18.38 0.80 2.65
C LEU A 77 -17.99 -0.51 3.33
N VAL A 78 -16.70 -0.87 3.28
CA VAL A 78 -16.20 -2.13 3.83
C VAL A 78 -14.80 -1.96 4.43
N PRO A 79 -14.37 -2.84 5.35
CA PRO A 79 -12.99 -2.89 5.82
C PRO A 79 -12.04 -3.32 4.69
N VAL A 80 -11.53 -2.35 3.93
CA VAL A 80 -10.58 -2.59 2.83
C VAL A 80 -9.15 -2.53 3.34
N GLY A 81 -8.33 -3.52 2.98
CA GLY A 81 -6.86 -3.47 3.11
C GLY A 81 -6.21 -3.18 1.76
N GLY A 82 -4.92 -2.89 1.72
CA GLY A 82 -4.27 -2.64 0.43
C GLY A 82 -2.86 -2.09 0.50
N VAL A 83 -2.41 -1.57 -0.64
CA VAL A 83 -1.10 -0.94 -0.80
C VAL A 83 -1.28 0.40 -1.50
N LEU A 84 -0.66 1.45 -0.96
CA LEU A 84 -0.48 2.72 -1.65
C LEU A 84 0.88 2.74 -2.33
N ILE A 85 0.90 3.11 -3.61
CA ILE A 85 2.08 3.28 -4.43
C ILE A 85 2.31 4.78 -4.60
N VAL A 86 3.50 5.26 -4.25
CA VAL A 86 3.88 6.68 -4.36
C VAL A 86 5.23 6.80 -5.05
N PRO A 87 5.35 7.45 -6.21
CA PRO A 87 6.64 7.62 -6.87
C PRO A 87 7.66 8.32 -5.98
N LYS A 88 8.93 7.87 -5.97
CA LYS A 88 10.01 8.54 -5.19
C LYS A 88 10.34 9.95 -5.68
N THR A 89 9.79 10.38 -6.81
CA THR A 89 9.81 11.78 -7.24
C THR A 89 8.96 12.69 -6.34
N VAL A 90 8.02 12.13 -5.56
CA VAL A 90 7.31 12.86 -4.51
C VAL A 90 8.27 13.11 -3.34
N PRO A 91 8.34 14.34 -2.79
CA PRO A 91 9.21 14.63 -1.66
C PRO A 91 8.97 13.69 -0.48
N HIS A 92 10.04 13.04 0.01
CA HIS A 92 9.98 12.09 1.12
C HIS A 92 9.35 12.70 2.39
N GLN A 93 9.41 14.03 2.60
CA GLN A 93 8.75 14.66 3.75
C GLN A 93 7.22 14.59 3.67
N ALA A 94 6.64 14.62 2.47
CA ALA A 94 5.20 14.46 2.29
C ALA A 94 4.77 13.02 2.65
N VAL A 95 5.53 12.03 2.16
CA VAL A 95 5.32 10.61 2.48
C VAL A 95 5.52 10.35 3.97
N SER A 96 6.57 10.91 4.57
CA SER A 96 6.88 10.80 6.00
C SER A 96 5.74 11.34 6.88
N LYS A 97 5.13 12.46 6.49
CA LYS A 97 3.94 13.01 7.16
C LYS A 97 2.70 12.13 6.96
N LEU A 98 2.53 11.51 5.79
CA LEU A 98 1.43 10.60 5.51
C LEU A 98 1.49 9.36 6.42
N VAL A 99 2.66 8.71 6.51
CA VAL A 99 2.83 7.48 7.31
C VAL A 99 3.20 7.74 8.77
N ARG A 100 3.45 9.01 9.15
CA ARG A 100 3.91 9.44 10.48
C ARG A 100 5.19 8.75 10.94
N GLN A 101 6.09 8.47 10.00
CA GLN A 101 7.37 7.80 10.25
C GLN A 101 8.50 8.55 9.57
N ARG A 102 9.71 8.48 10.13
CA ARG A 102 10.90 9.07 9.52
C ARG A 102 11.35 8.21 8.34
N ILE A 103 11.37 8.81 7.16
CA ILE A 103 11.88 8.19 5.92
C ILE A 103 13.27 8.79 5.64
N PRO A 104 14.33 7.97 5.47
CA PRO A 104 15.64 8.42 5.05
C PRO A 104 15.60 9.16 3.71
N ALA A 105 16.38 10.24 3.58
CA ALA A 105 16.45 11.01 2.35
C ALA A 105 17.30 10.32 1.24
N ASP A 106 18.05 9.28 1.60
CA ASP A 106 18.89 8.50 0.69
C ASP A 106 18.09 7.54 -0.22
N GLY A 107 16.78 7.43 -0.01
CA GLY A 107 15.90 6.58 -0.81
C GLY A 107 16.09 5.08 -0.55
N SER A 108 16.76 4.70 0.54
CA SER A 108 17.04 3.30 0.91
C SER A 108 15.80 2.49 1.31
N GLN A 109 14.66 3.16 1.57
CA GLN A 109 13.40 2.52 1.92
C GLN A 109 12.44 2.48 0.74
N ASP A 110 11.98 1.27 0.41
CA ASP A 110 10.99 0.99 -0.64
C ASP A 110 9.63 0.65 -0.04
N VAL A 111 9.59 -0.17 1.00
CA VAL A 111 8.37 -0.64 1.65
C VAL A 111 8.22 0.03 3.02
N LEU A 112 7.07 0.68 3.23
CA LEU A 112 6.72 1.41 4.44
C LEU A 112 5.51 0.76 5.10
N LEU A 113 5.72 0.19 6.27
CA LEU A 113 4.67 -0.50 7.01
C LEU A 113 3.98 0.49 7.94
N ILE A 114 2.65 0.54 7.94
CA ILE A 114 1.94 1.24 9.02
C ILE A 114 2.10 0.41 10.30
N THR A 115 2.76 1.02 11.28
CA THR A 115 3.05 0.40 12.58
C THR A 115 2.10 0.89 13.66
N ASP A 116 1.96 0.07 14.71
CA ASP A 116 1.24 0.46 15.92
C ASP A 116 2.07 1.44 16.77
N ARG A 117 1.56 1.80 17.96
CA ARG A 117 2.26 2.70 18.89
C ARG A 117 3.59 2.13 19.42
N ASN A 118 3.81 0.83 19.30
CA ASN A 118 5.03 0.14 19.72
C ASN A 118 6.00 -0.06 18.56
N GLY A 119 5.67 0.43 17.36
CA GLY A 119 6.48 0.24 16.16
C GLY A 119 6.34 -1.14 15.52
N ALA A 120 5.39 -1.97 15.97
CA ALA A 120 5.14 -3.29 15.38
C ALA A 120 4.31 -3.14 14.09
N PRO A 121 4.63 -3.87 13.00
CA PRO A 121 3.79 -3.90 11.81
C PRO A 121 2.38 -4.35 12.17
N THR A 122 1.37 -3.57 11.77
CA THR A 122 -0.02 -3.88 12.12
C THR A 122 -0.64 -4.91 11.17
N TYR A 123 -0.17 -4.95 9.92
CA TYR A 123 -0.81 -5.71 8.86
C TYR A 123 0.09 -5.85 7.63
N TRP A 124 0.17 -7.07 7.09
CA TRP A 124 0.74 -7.37 5.78
C TRP A 124 -0.39 -7.65 4.79
N PRO A 125 -0.66 -6.74 3.82
CA PRO A 125 -1.67 -6.99 2.80
C PRO A 125 -1.32 -8.23 1.99
N LEU A 126 -2.28 -9.14 1.81
CA LEU A 126 -2.05 -10.36 1.02
C LEU A 126 -1.56 -10.05 -0.39
N LEU A 127 -2.07 -8.98 -1.02
CA LEU A 127 -1.54 -8.49 -2.30
C LEU A 127 -0.03 -8.23 -2.29
N LEU A 128 0.49 -7.63 -1.21
CA LEU A 128 1.91 -7.34 -1.09
C LEU A 128 2.69 -8.62 -0.86
N VAL A 129 2.18 -9.54 -0.03
CA VAL A 129 2.83 -10.83 0.21
C VAL A 129 2.90 -11.66 -1.07
N ASP A 130 1.82 -11.70 -1.85
CA ASP A 130 1.75 -12.38 -3.15
C ASP A 130 2.71 -11.74 -4.17
N ALA A 131 2.92 -10.42 -4.11
CA ALA A 131 3.90 -9.73 -4.94
C ALA A 131 5.34 -10.02 -4.53
N VAL A 132 5.61 -10.05 -3.22
CA VAL A 132 6.92 -10.46 -2.67
C VAL A 132 7.24 -11.88 -3.08
N ASP A 133 6.27 -12.79 -3.08
CA ASP A 133 6.46 -14.20 -3.49
C ASP A 133 7.00 -14.35 -4.92
N ARG A 134 6.73 -13.37 -5.80
CA ARG A 134 7.27 -13.34 -7.16
C ARG A 134 8.72 -12.85 -7.25
N VAL A 135 9.20 -12.09 -6.27
CA VAL A 135 10.54 -11.48 -6.26
C VAL A 135 11.49 -12.21 -5.30
N ASP A 136 10.99 -12.55 -4.11
CA ASP A 136 11.67 -13.27 -3.04
C ASP A 136 10.69 -14.26 -2.36
N PRO A 137 10.59 -15.50 -2.86
CA PRO A 137 9.70 -16.53 -2.30
C PRO A 137 10.03 -16.90 -0.85
N ILE A 138 11.29 -16.77 -0.43
CA ILE A 138 11.72 -17.12 0.93
C ILE A 138 11.17 -16.08 1.91
N LEU A 139 11.33 -14.80 1.59
CA LEU A 139 10.77 -13.71 2.40
C LEU A 139 9.24 -13.81 2.46
N ALA A 140 8.56 -14.10 1.34
CA ALA A 140 7.11 -14.28 1.33
C ALA A 140 6.65 -15.41 2.26
N ALA A 141 7.34 -16.55 2.28
CA ALA A 141 7.05 -17.64 3.20
C ALA A 141 7.22 -17.21 4.67
N GLN A 142 8.26 -16.44 4.99
CA GLN A 142 8.46 -15.89 6.34
C GLN A 142 7.36 -14.91 6.73
N LEU A 143 6.93 -14.02 5.83
CA LEU A 143 5.84 -13.09 6.07
C LEU A 143 4.52 -13.83 6.32
N ARG A 144 4.21 -14.87 5.55
CA ARG A 144 3.03 -15.72 5.77
C ARG A 144 3.08 -16.41 7.13
N ALA A 145 4.22 -16.96 7.53
CA ALA A 145 4.40 -17.61 8.83
C ALA A 145 4.20 -16.63 10.01
N ASN A 146 4.64 -15.38 9.87
CA ASN A 146 4.52 -14.34 10.90
C ASN A 146 3.17 -13.60 10.90
N SER A 147 2.35 -13.76 9.85
CA SER A 147 1.04 -13.11 9.73
C SER A 147 -0.12 -13.98 10.25
N LEU A 148 0.13 -15.25 10.57
CA LEU A 148 -0.84 -16.11 11.23
C LEU A 148 -0.92 -15.71 12.71
N PRO A 149 -2.09 -15.37 13.26
CA PRO A 149 -2.22 -15.25 14.70
C PRO A 149 -1.85 -16.61 15.30
N THR A 150 -0.90 -16.62 16.24
CA THR A 150 -0.68 -17.78 17.10
C THR A 150 -2.04 -18.10 17.73
N PRO A 151 -2.60 -19.30 17.53
CA PRO A 151 -3.83 -19.66 18.23
C PRO A 151 -3.54 -19.55 19.74
N ALA A 152 -4.36 -18.75 20.40
CA ALA A 152 -4.40 -18.69 21.86
C ALA A 152 -4.91 -20.02 22.44
#